data_AF-A0A420FW92-F1
#
_entry.id   AF-A0A420FW92-F1
#
_cell.length_a   1.000
_cell.length_b   1.000
_cell.length_c   1.000
_cell.angle_alpha   90.00
_cell.angle_beta   90.00
_cell.angle_gamma   90.00
#
_symmetry.space_group_name_H-M   'P 1'
#
loop_
_entity.id
_entity.type
_entity.pdbx_description
1 polymer ?
#
loop_
_entity_poly.entity_id
_entity_poly.type
_entity_poly.pdbx_seq_one_letter_code
_entity_poly.pdbx_strand_id
1 'polypeptide(L)'
;MKNLRLQLEIVVIAIGSLAAISFIPTDRSAKPLLQEFYVNPDGTHGAQVTGQSNCLDESSHICSQEYNTTTNLPTGNPEKIHYFPRL
;
A
#
# COMPACT_ATOMS: atom_id res chain seq x y z
N MET A 1 7.35 22.13 58.83
CA MET A 1 7.88 20.78 58.55
C MET A 1 7.62 20.44 57.09
N LYS A 2 8.65 19.88 56.44
CA LYS A 2 8.70 19.20 55.12
C LYS A 2 8.83 20.05 53.85
N ASN A 3 10.10 20.16 53.46
CA ASN A 3 10.60 20.29 52.10
C ASN A 3 10.11 19.15 51.20
N LEU A 4 9.78 19.46 49.95
CA LEU A 4 9.91 18.50 48.86
C LEU A 4 10.26 19.27 47.57
N ARG A 5 11.56 19.47 47.34
CA ARG A 5 12.09 19.84 46.03
C ARG A 5 12.04 18.59 45.15
N LEU A 6 11.01 18.43 44.32
CA LEU A 6 11.09 17.52 43.18
C LEU A 6 11.88 18.22 42.07
N GLN A 7 13.19 17.97 42.02
CA GLN A 7 13.95 18.12 40.78
C GLN A 7 13.55 16.96 39.88
N LEU A 8 12.53 17.16 39.06
CA LEU A 8 12.20 16.22 37.99
C LEU A 8 12.97 16.67 36.75
N GLU A 9 14.20 16.17 36.64
CA GLU A 9 14.99 16.20 35.41
C GLU A 9 14.27 15.37 34.35
N ILE A 10 13.42 16.02 33.56
CA ILE A 10 12.81 15.39 32.39
C ILE A 10 13.78 15.60 31.23
N VAL A 11 14.46 14.50 30.92
CA VAL A 11 15.30 14.27 29.75
C VAL A 11 14.66 14.85 28.48
N VAL A 12 15.43 15.69 27.78
CA VAL A 12 15.14 16.11 26.41
C VAL A 12 15.19 14.87 25.52
N ILE A 13 14.03 14.36 25.14
CA ILE A 13 13.93 13.36 24.09
C ILE A 13 14.16 14.11 22.78
N ALA A 14 15.40 14.06 22.29
CA ALA A 14 15.69 14.39 20.91
C ALA A 14 15.04 13.29 20.06
N ILE A 15 13.76 13.45 19.75
CA ILE A 15 13.12 12.70 18.67
C ILE A 15 13.79 13.22 17.41
N GLY A 16 14.85 12.54 17.00
CA GLY A 16 15.42 12.70 15.67
C GLY A 16 14.30 12.44 14.68
N SER A 17 13.75 13.51 14.12
CA SER A 17 12.86 13.43 12.98
C SER A 17 13.63 12.77 11.85
N LEU A 18 13.51 11.44 11.73
CA LEU A 18 13.63 10.79 10.43
C LEU A 18 12.44 11.29 9.62
N ALA A 19 12.59 12.49 9.05
CA ALA A 19 11.88 12.82 7.83
C ALA A 19 12.41 11.83 6.80
N ALA A 20 11.71 10.71 6.68
CA ALA A 20 11.87 9.80 5.56
C ALA A 20 11.89 10.67 4.31
N ILE A 21 12.95 10.54 3.53
CA ILE A 21 13.11 11.18 2.25
C ILE A 21 11.93 10.67 1.41
N SER A 22 10.82 11.40 1.39
CA SER A 22 9.75 11.15 0.47
C SER A 22 10.30 11.56 -0.88
N PHE A 23 10.90 10.59 -1.57
CA PHE A 23 11.17 10.68 -3.00
C PHE A 23 9.85 11.08 -3.65
N ILE A 24 9.72 12.35 -4.02
CA ILE A 24 8.67 12.81 -4.90
C ILE A 24 9.26 12.59 -6.30
N PRO A 25 8.93 11.51 -7.02
CA PRO A 25 9.23 11.48 -8.45
C PRO A 25 8.30 12.50 -9.10
N THR A 26 8.76 13.75 -9.20
CA THR A 26 8.16 14.72 -10.11
C THR A 26 8.71 14.42 -11.49
N ASP A 27 8.19 13.35 -12.09
CA ASP A 27 8.28 13.15 -13.53
C ASP A 27 6.87 13.16 -14.08
N ARG A 28 6.37 14.36 -14.41
CA ARG A 28 5.05 14.61 -14.99
C ARG A 28 4.95 14.13 -16.46
N SER A 29 5.71 13.11 -16.85
CA SER A 29 5.72 12.53 -18.20
C SER A 29 5.65 11.01 -18.23
N ALA A 30 5.70 10.32 -17.08
CA ALA A 30 5.37 8.91 -17.05
C ALA A 30 3.84 8.79 -16.87
N LYS A 31 3.09 8.59 -17.96
CA LYS A 31 1.74 8.05 -17.81
C LYS A 31 1.88 6.78 -16.98
N PRO A 32 1.22 6.66 -15.82
CA PRO A 32 1.30 5.45 -15.03
C PRO A 32 0.82 4.30 -15.94
N LEU A 33 1.69 3.32 -16.18
CA LEU A 33 1.27 2.12 -16.89
C LEU A 33 0.33 1.40 -15.91
N LEU A 34 -0.97 1.48 -16.18
CA LEU A 34 -1.98 0.77 -15.44
C LEU A 34 -2.02 -0.66 -15.97
N GLN A 35 -1.91 -1.63 -15.07
CA GLN A 35 -1.84 -3.04 -15.44
C GLN A 35 -2.51 -3.88 -14.35
N GLU A 36 -3.27 -4.88 -14.76
CA GLU A 36 -3.92 -5.83 -13.85
C GLU A 36 -2.94 -6.94 -13.45
N PHE A 37 -2.91 -7.24 -12.15
CA PHE A 37 -2.12 -8.33 -11.57
C PHE A 37 -2.99 -9.16 -10.63
N TYR A 38 -2.66 -10.45 -10.53
CA TYR A 38 -3.22 -11.29 -9.47
C TYR A 38 -2.75 -10.80 -8.10
N VAL A 39 -3.55 -11.03 -7.06
CA VAL A 39 -3.18 -10.69 -5.68
C VAL A 39 -2.71 -11.96 -4.98
N ASN A 40 -1.49 -11.92 -4.45
CA ASN A 40 -0.97 -13.03 -3.66
C ASN A 40 -1.56 -13.02 -2.24
N PRO A 41 -1.54 -14.15 -1.50
CA PRO A 41 -2.05 -14.22 -0.13
C PRO A 41 -1.37 -13.26 0.86
N ASP A 42 -0.12 -12.87 0.61
CA ASP A 42 0.65 -11.89 1.37
C ASP A 42 0.32 -10.44 1.02
N GLY A 43 -0.60 -10.20 0.08
CA GLY A 43 -1.07 -8.87 -0.32
C GLY A 43 -0.18 -8.18 -1.37
N THR A 44 0.92 -8.81 -1.79
CA THR A 44 1.74 -8.34 -2.91
C THR A 44 1.10 -8.64 -4.26
N HIS A 45 1.54 -7.94 -5.30
CA HIS A 45 1.13 -8.27 -6.66
C HIS A 45 1.81 -9.55 -7.17
N GLY A 46 1.04 -10.42 -7.78
CA GLY A 46 1.49 -11.66 -8.40
C GLY A 46 1.83 -11.46 -9.87
N ALA A 47 1.61 -12.50 -10.66
CA ALA A 47 1.79 -12.43 -12.10
C ALA A 47 0.81 -11.43 -12.75
N GLN A 48 1.25 -10.83 -13.85
CA GLN A 48 0.38 -9.99 -14.70
C GLN A 48 -0.75 -10.83 -15.27
N VAL A 49 -1.98 -10.30 -15.21
CA VAL A 49 -3.13 -10.89 -15.89
C VAL A 49 -2.95 -10.66 -17.40
N THR A 50 -2.80 -11.75 -18.16
CA THR A 50 -2.74 -11.71 -19.62
C THR A 50 -3.96 -12.42 -20.20
N GLY A 51 -4.81 -11.69 -20.93
CA GLY A 51 -6.04 -12.23 -21.50
C GLY A 51 -7.22 -12.22 -20.52
N GLN A 52 -8.09 -13.23 -20.62
CA GLN A 52 -9.29 -13.34 -19.80
C GLN A 52 -8.90 -13.84 -18.40
N SER A 53 -9.18 -13.04 -17.36
CA SER A 53 -8.88 -13.41 -15.98
C SER A 53 -9.68 -14.65 -15.57
N ASN A 54 -9.03 -15.58 -14.85
CA ASN A 54 -9.71 -16.74 -14.24
C ASN A 54 -10.45 -16.38 -12.94
N CYS A 55 -10.45 -15.11 -12.56
CA CYS A 55 -11.18 -14.58 -11.42
C CYS A 55 -12.68 -14.45 -11.77
N LEU A 56 -13.55 -14.78 -10.81
CA LEU A 56 -15.02 -14.73 -10.94
C LEU A 56 -15.57 -13.78 -9.86
N ASP A 57 -16.48 -12.88 -10.22
CA ASP A 57 -16.84 -11.66 -9.43
C ASP A 57 -17.55 -11.90 -8.07
N GLU A 58 -17.55 -13.11 -7.51
CA GLU A 58 -18.42 -13.48 -6.37
C GLU A 58 -17.67 -14.02 -5.13
N SER A 59 -16.70 -13.27 -4.59
CA SER A 59 -16.02 -13.58 -3.32
C SER A 59 -15.64 -12.33 -2.51
N SER A 60 -15.33 -12.52 -1.22
CA SER A 60 -14.78 -11.49 -0.33
C SER A 60 -13.27 -11.28 -0.50
N HIS A 61 -12.58 -12.14 -1.24
CA HIS A 61 -11.13 -12.09 -1.44
C HIS A 61 -10.79 -11.65 -2.86
N ILE A 62 -10.01 -10.58 -2.97
CA ILE A 62 -9.53 -10.05 -4.24
C ILE A 62 -8.61 -11.10 -4.88
N CYS A 63 -8.94 -11.46 -6.12
CA CYS A 63 -8.17 -12.39 -6.95
C CYS A 63 -7.23 -11.65 -7.89
N SER A 64 -7.69 -10.56 -8.50
CA SER A 64 -6.85 -9.65 -9.27
C SER A 64 -7.33 -8.21 -9.13
N GLN A 65 -6.39 -7.27 -9.22
CA GLN A 65 -6.72 -5.85 -9.25
C GLN A 65 -5.75 -5.06 -10.14
N GLU A 66 -6.18 -3.87 -10.57
CA GLU A 66 -5.31 -2.95 -11.30
C GLU A 66 -4.30 -2.28 -10.36
N TYR A 67 -3.05 -2.24 -10.80
CA TYR A 67 -1.94 -1.56 -10.14
C TYR A 67 -1.39 -0.46 -11.03
N ASN A 68 -0.91 0.59 -10.37
CA ASN A 68 -0.04 1.55 -10.98
C ASN A 68 1.40 0.99 -10.93
N THR A 69 1.93 0.56 -12.08
CA THR A 69 3.30 -0.01 -12.18
C THR A 69 4.42 0.97 -11.80
N THR A 70 4.14 2.27 -11.76
CA THR A 70 5.11 3.28 -11.30
C THR A 70 5.23 3.29 -9.78
N THR A 71 4.12 3.06 -9.07
CA THR A 71 4.10 3.07 -7.59
C THR A 71 4.04 1.67 -6.98
N ASN A 72 3.74 0.64 -7.78
CA ASN A 72 3.37 -0.72 -7.36
C ASN A 72 2.23 -0.74 -6.32
N LEU A 73 1.38 0.29 -6.34
CA LEU A 73 0.21 0.38 -5.48
C LEU A 73 -1.06 0.06 -6.26
N PRO A 74 -2.05 -0.57 -5.62
CA PRO A 74 -3.34 -0.80 -6.24
C PRO A 74 -4.07 0.51 -6.50
N THR A 75 -4.80 0.59 -7.62
CA THR A 75 -5.56 1.80 -7.99
C THR A 75 -6.88 1.91 -7.24
N GLY A 76 -7.39 0.79 -6.70
CA GLY A 76 -8.69 0.73 -6.03
C GLY A 76 -9.88 0.88 -6.98
N ASN A 77 -9.67 0.74 -8.29
CA ASN A 77 -10.74 0.85 -9.28
C ASN A 77 -11.68 -0.38 -9.19
N PRO A 78 -12.95 -0.21 -8.76
CA PRO A 78 -13.86 -1.34 -8.54
C PRO A 78 -14.19 -2.11 -9.83
N GLU A 79 -14.15 -1.47 -10.99
CA GLU A 79 -14.39 -2.14 -12.29
C GLU A 79 -13.23 -3.06 -12.70
N LYS A 80 -12.08 -2.92 -12.04
CA LYS A 80 -10.85 -3.67 -12.31
C LYS A 80 -10.44 -4.56 -11.13
N ILE A 81 -11.32 -4.72 -10.14
CA ILE A 81 -11.14 -5.63 -9.03
C ILE A 81 -11.99 -6.86 -9.31
N HIS A 82 -11.34 -8.01 -9.44
CA HIS A 82 -12.00 -9.30 -9.62
C HIS A 82 -11.75 -10.18 -8.40
N TYR A 83 -12.72 -11.04 -8.10
CA TYR A 83 -12.71 -11.88 -6.89
C TYR A 83 -12.48 -13.35 -7.24
N PHE A 84 -12.21 -14.19 -6.24
CA PHE A 84 -12.14 -15.64 -6.46
C PHE A 84 -13.55 -16.22 -6.68
N PRO A 85 -13.73 -17.30 -7.45
CA PRO A 85 -14.97 -18.06 -7.34
C PRO A 85 -15.19 -18.54 -5.90
N ARG A 86 -16.44 -18.47 -5.42
CA ARG A 86 -16.85 -19.28 -4.27
C ARG A 86 -16.73 -20.75 -4.66
N LEU A 87 -15.92 -21.50 -3.89
CA LEU A 87 -15.87 -22.97 -3.92
C LEU A 87 -17.15 -23.56 -3.34
#